data_AF-A0A8D3ALX8-F1
#
_entry.id   AF-A0A8D3ALX8-F1
#
_cell.length_a   1.000
_cell.length_b   1.000
_cell.length_c   1.000
_cell.angle_alpha   90.00
_cell.angle_beta   90.00
_cell.angle_gamma   90.00
#
_symmetry.space_group_name_H-M   'P 1'
#
loop_
_entity.id
_entity.type
_entity.pdbx_description
1 polymer ?
#
loop_
_entity_poly.entity_id
_entity_poly.type
_entity_poly.pdbx_seq_one_letter_code
_entity_poly.pdbx_strand_id
1 'polypeptide(L)'
;MTAVVLLLLGLSAGPGPSESGSAPGPGPEPDSGRGRMELRRVQGLASQPRYGECWAQALEHLDTRCKDMTSESQSRIALKFTHCHLSSSGRDFPSCPDGSEVSRCTGGMDAVAFNAYTEFFTHTHSICHFLQSDAWQSRAENTMHRLTESSAGVAEQLQSTRQMAQELIEAQSEALQAQQEILNNGEELRVTLQDSTQGLRSVFSELSSVSREQQVALSELFNRVSFLQSFLLMEAHSLSSCCYNAAALCTSFLLTSTQRSSRLLAAYVGMLRRLMLCVGLCVLLYACVRYRDPVQQSLQLLQQLRETQRRLQEALHRAGEFGLHEEAEPASQLVEGTGTAAQLSVCLSVCRASRRETGDDSGKVW
;
A
#
# COMPACT_ATOMS: atom_id res chain seq x y z
N MET A 1 39.22 -14.43 -60.54
CA MET A 1 38.38 -13.76 -61.57
C MET A 1 38.07 -12.37 -61.01
N THR A 2 38.81 -11.33 -61.43
CA THR A 2 38.49 -10.43 -62.56
C THR A 2 37.26 -9.56 -62.26
N ALA A 3 37.16 -8.26 -62.51
CA ALA A 3 38.03 -7.18 -63.02
C ALA A 3 37.01 -6.00 -63.18
N VAL A 4 37.21 -4.81 -62.60
CA VAL A 4 37.94 -3.65 -63.19
C VAL A 4 37.30 -3.07 -64.47
N VAL A 5 36.64 -1.91 -64.32
CA VAL A 5 36.55 -0.69 -65.19
C VAL A 5 35.79 0.34 -64.31
N LEU A 6 36.30 1.42 -63.70
CA LEU A 6 37.54 2.23 -63.80
C LEU A 6 37.55 3.28 -64.95
N LEU A 7 38.17 4.44 -64.67
CA LEU A 7 38.38 5.63 -65.55
C LEU A 7 37.11 6.48 -65.81
N LEU A 8 37.10 7.82 -65.96
CA LEU A 8 37.91 9.01 -65.55
C LEU A 8 36.94 10.23 -65.67
N LEU A 9 37.10 11.44 -65.10
CA LEU A 9 38.13 12.07 -64.25
C LEU A 9 37.40 12.89 -63.13
N GLY A 10 37.73 14.10 -62.63
CA GLY A 10 38.70 15.15 -62.98
C GLY A 10 39.05 16.05 -61.78
N LEU A 11 40.21 16.72 -61.83
CA LEU A 11 40.77 17.52 -60.73
C LEU A 11 41.34 18.86 -61.23
N SER A 12 41.27 19.88 -60.37
CA SER A 12 42.36 20.86 -60.14
C SER A 12 42.28 21.28 -58.67
N ALA A 13 43.29 21.25 -57.77
CA ALA A 13 44.76 21.31 -57.80
C ALA A 13 45.25 22.66 -57.21
N GLY A 14 45.82 22.62 -56.00
CA GLY A 14 46.41 23.79 -55.32
C GLY A 14 46.45 23.63 -53.78
N PRO A 15 47.63 23.50 -53.14
CA PRO A 15 47.77 23.39 -51.69
C PRO A 15 48.19 24.72 -51.02
N GLY A 16 47.84 24.90 -49.74
CA GLY A 16 48.25 26.02 -48.88
C GLY A 16 48.13 25.67 -47.39
N PRO A 17 48.92 26.28 -46.48
CA PRO A 17 49.20 25.68 -45.17
C PRO A 17 48.40 26.23 -43.97
N SER A 18 48.60 25.51 -42.85
CA SER A 18 48.25 25.77 -41.46
C SER A 18 48.34 27.21 -40.96
N GLU A 19 47.45 27.60 -40.04
CA GLU A 19 47.88 28.33 -38.84
C GLU A 19 46.95 28.14 -37.61
N SER A 20 47.44 28.65 -36.47
CA SER A 20 46.94 28.57 -35.09
C SER A 20 45.43 28.65 -34.85
N GLY A 21 44.94 27.86 -33.89
CA GLY A 21 43.60 28.02 -33.33
C GLY A 21 43.50 29.11 -32.25
N SER A 22 42.28 29.60 -32.04
CA SER A 22 41.88 30.45 -30.92
C SER A 22 40.49 30.01 -30.43
N ALA A 23 40.27 29.97 -29.12
CA ALA A 23 38.98 29.54 -28.57
C ALA A 23 37.85 30.56 -28.91
N PRO A 24 36.61 30.11 -29.16
CA PRO A 24 35.49 31.03 -29.27
C PRO A 24 35.26 31.69 -27.90
N GLY A 25 35.36 33.02 -27.88
CA GLY A 25 34.91 33.81 -26.72
C GLY A 25 33.40 33.66 -26.49
N PRO A 26 32.88 34.07 -25.32
CA PRO A 26 31.44 34.05 -25.08
C PRO A 26 30.73 34.88 -26.15
N GLY A 27 29.75 34.27 -26.82
CA GLY A 27 28.89 34.98 -27.76
C GLY A 27 28.13 36.12 -27.06
N PRO A 28 27.69 37.15 -27.80
CA PRO A 28 26.90 38.22 -27.21
C PRO A 28 25.64 37.63 -26.60
N GLU A 29 25.41 37.87 -25.30
CA GLU A 29 24.13 37.51 -24.69
C GLU A 29 22.98 38.15 -25.49
N PRO A 30 21.85 37.44 -25.68
CA PRO A 30 20.71 38.01 -26.37
C PRO A 30 20.27 39.24 -25.58
N ASP A 31 20.28 40.42 -26.23
CA ASP A 31 20.05 41.72 -25.60
C ASP A 31 18.56 41.93 -25.26
N SER A 32 18.02 41.02 -24.44
CA SER A 32 16.67 41.00 -23.92
C SER A 32 16.44 42.17 -22.95
N GLY A 33 17.50 42.73 -22.38
CA GLY A 33 17.47 44.01 -21.67
C GLY A 33 17.05 45.16 -22.59
N ARG A 34 17.83 45.44 -23.64
CA ARG A 34 17.50 46.48 -24.63
C ARG A 34 16.25 46.13 -25.42
N GLY A 35 16.04 44.87 -25.78
CA GLY A 35 14.84 44.39 -26.48
C GLY A 35 13.55 44.66 -25.69
N ARG A 36 13.54 44.47 -24.36
CA ARG A 36 12.40 44.83 -23.51
C ARG A 36 12.30 46.34 -23.27
N MET A 37 13.41 47.07 -23.21
CA MET A 37 13.38 48.54 -23.16
C MET A 37 12.84 49.15 -24.46
N GLU A 38 13.24 48.62 -25.60
CA GLU A 38 12.83 49.04 -26.94
C GLU A 38 11.39 48.62 -27.21
N LEU A 39 10.97 47.42 -26.80
CA LEU A 39 9.57 47.02 -26.84
C LEU A 39 8.70 47.95 -25.96
N ARG A 40 9.15 48.30 -24.74
CA ARG A 40 8.47 49.30 -23.90
C ARG A 40 8.49 50.70 -24.51
N ARG A 41 9.54 51.09 -25.22
CA ARG A 41 9.64 52.36 -25.95
C ARG A 41 8.67 52.38 -27.13
N VAL A 42 8.58 51.30 -27.90
CA VAL A 42 7.65 51.12 -29.01
C VAL A 42 6.21 51.01 -28.52
N GLN A 43 5.93 50.30 -27.43
CA GLN A 43 4.62 50.30 -26.77
C GLN A 43 4.25 51.67 -26.21
N GLY A 44 5.22 52.41 -25.66
CA GLY A 44 5.06 53.82 -25.26
C GLY A 44 4.79 54.76 -26.44
N LEU A 45 5.37 54.49 -27.62
CA LEU A 45 5.13 55.23 -28.87
C LEU A 45 3.81 54.82 -29.55
N ALA A 46 3.34 53.59 -29.36
CA ALA A 46 2.06 53.09 -29.86
C ALA A 46 0.88 53.51 -28.96
N SER A 47 1.12 53.68 -27.66
CA SER A 47 0.17 54.28 -26.71
C SER A 47 0.24 55.81 -26.68
N GLN A 48 1.21 56.44 -27.35
CA GLN A 48 1.19 57.86 -27.62
C GLN A 48 0.20 58.15 -28.77
N PRO A 49 -0.88 58.91 -28.53
CA PRO A 49 -1.79 59.29 -29.59
C PRO A 49 -1.05 60.21 -30.55
N ARG A 50 -0.72 59.73 -31.75
CA ARG A 50 0.01 60.45 -32.81
C ARG A 50 -0.64 61.76 -33.27
N TYR A 51 -1.83 62.07 -32.75
CA TYR A 51 -2.62 63.27 -33.00
C TYR A 51 -3.10 64.00 -31.71
N GLY A 52 -2.86 63.46 -30.51
CA GLY A 52 -3.25 64.08 -29.23
C GLY A 52 -4.75 64.01 -28.86
N GLU A 53 -5.09 64.57 -27.69
CA GLU A 53 -6.39 64.46 -27.01
C GLU A 53 -7.61 64.79 -27.89
N CYS A 54 -7.60 65.93 -28.59
CA CYS A 54 -8.73 66.36 -29.43
C CYS A 54 -9.08 65.30 -30.49
N TRP A 55 -8.05 64.70 -31.10
CA TRP A 55 -8.23 63.67 -32.11
C TRP A 55 -8.61 62.32 -31.52
N ALA A 56 -8.12 61.98 -30.31
CA ALA A 56 -8.58 60.79 -29.60
C ALA A 56 -10.09 60.88 -29.30
N GLN A 57 -10.57 62.03 -28.81
CA GLN A 57 -11.99 62.30 -28.55
C GLN A 57 -12.81 62.34 -29.84
N ALA A 58 -12.27 62.89 -30.93
CA ALA A 58 -12.91 62.84 -32.25
C ALA A 58 -13.06 61.40 -32.80
N LEU A 59 -12.16 60.49 -32.41
CA LEU A 59 -12.21 59.07 -32.76
C LEU A 59 -13.04 58.21 -31.80
N GLU A 60 -13.22 58.62 -30.54
CA GLU A 60 -14.14 57.96 -29.61
C GLU A 60 -15.60 58.03 -30.10
N HIS A 61 -15.97 59.11 -30.78
CA HIS A 61 -17.28 59.28 -31.44
C HIS A 61 -17.47 58.45 -32.73
N LEU A 62 -16.51 57.60 -33.11
CA LEU A 62 -16.58 56.69 -34.27
C LEU A 62 -17.33 55.39 -33.95
N ASP A 63 -18.41 55.48 -33.17
CA ASP A 63 -19.15 54.34 -32.57
C ASP A 63 -19.91 53.49 -33.61
N THR A 64 -20.19 54.04 -34.79
CA THR A 64 -20.69 53.26 -35.92
C THR A 64 -19.58 52.38 -36.51
N ARG A 65 -19.88 51.08 -36.72
CA ARG A 65 -19.02 50.24 -37.56
C ARG A 65 -18.82 50.94 -38.91
N CYS A 66 -17.60 51.00 -39.43
CA CYS A 66 -17.27 51.77 -40.66
C CYS A 66 -18.14 51.45 -41.89
N LYS A 67 -18.71 50.23 -41.95
CA LYS A 67 -19.65 49.76 -42.98
C LYS A 67 -21.04 50.41 -42.88
N ASP A 68 -21.45 50.78 -41.66
CA ASP A 68 -22.79 51.26 -41.32
C ASP A 68 -22.79 52.80 -41.13
N MET A 69 -21.70 53.48 -41.53
CA MET A 69 -21.54 54.94 -41.42
C MET A 69 -22.44 55.68 -42.42
N THR A 70 -23.15 56.70 -41.94
CA THR A 70 -24.07 57.54 -42.72
C THR A 70 -23.38 58.82 -43.19
N SER A 71 -23.94 59.50 -44.19
CA SER A 71 -23.47 60.83 -44.63
C SER A 71 -23.52 61.88 -43.51
N GLU A 72 -24.46 61.77 -42.56
CA GLU A 72 -24.50 62.65 -41.39
C GLU A 72 -23.34 62.36 -40.43
N SER A 73 -23.11 61.09 -40.05
CA SER A 73 -21.99 60.74 -39.16
C SER A 73 -20.64 61.05 -39.81
N GLN A 74 -20.46 60.73 -41.09
CA GLN A 74 -19.31 61.15 -41.91
C GLN A 74 -19.06 62.66 -41.82
N SER A 75 -20.12 63.48 -41.95
CA SER A 75 -20.03 64.94 -41.82
C SER A 75 -19.67 65.40 -40.41
N ARG A 76 -20.27 64.80 -39.37
CA ARG A 76 -19.98 65.14 -37.97
C ARG A 76 -18.55 64.79 -37.56
N ILE A 77 -18.06 63.63 -37.99
CA ILE A 77 -16.66 63.20 -37.75
C ILE A 77 -15.69 64.15 -38.48
N ALA A 78 -15.95 64.47 -39.75
CA ALA A 78 -15.15 65.43 -40.51
C ALA A 78 -15.12 66.83 -39.85
N LEU A 79 -16.23 67.30 -39.26
CA LEU A 79 -16.25 68.54 -38.48
C LEU A 79 -15.38 68.45 -37.21
N LYS A 80 -15.42 67.34 -36.47
CA LYS A 80 -14.56 67.15 -35.28
C LYS A 80 -13.06 67.08 -35.67
N PHE A 81 -12.70 66.41 -36.77
CA PHE A 81 -11.34 66.43 -37.32
C PHE A 81 -10.91 67.84 -37.79
N THR A 82 -11.78 68.57 -38.48
CA THR A 82 -11.53 69.95 -38.94
C THR A 82 -11.25 70.87 -37.76
N HIS A 83 -12.06 70.78 -36.71
CA HIS A 83 -11.85 71.51 -35.46
C HIS A 83 -10.48 71.21 -34.85
N CYS A 84 -10.10 69.94 -34.69
CA CYS A 84 -8.81 69.58 -34.13
C CYS A 84 -7.62 69.97 -35.03
N HIS A 85 -7.78 69.98 -36.35
CA HIS A 85 -6.76 70.44 -37.30
C HIS A 85 -6.54 71.96 -37.25
N LEU A 86 -7.62 72.75 -37.23
CA LEU A 86 -7.55 74.21 -37.18
C LEU A 86 -7.06 74.70 -35.80
N SER A 87 -7.58 74.10 -34.72
CA SER A 87 -7.18 74.39 -33.35
C SER A 87 -5.68 74.09 -33.12
N SER A 88 -5.18 72.93 -33.56
CA SER A 88 -3.74 72.62 -33.49
C SER A 88 -2.87 73.50 -34.40
N SER A 89 -3.47 74.13 -35.41
CA SER A 89 -2.83 75.15 -36.26
C SER A 89 -2.92 76.58 -35.71
N GLY A 90 -3.42 76.76 -34.48
CA GLY A 90 -3.57 78.08 -33.85
C GLY A 90 -4.65 78.96 -34.47
N ARG A 91 -5.67 78.36 -35.11
CA ARG A 91 -6.81 79.07 -35.69
C ARG A 91 -8.07 78.87 -34.85
N ASP A 92 -8.73 79.97 -34.52
CA ASP A 92 -10.04 79.94 -33.84
C ASP A 92 -11.12 79.40 -34.79
N PHE A 93 -11.54 78.16 -34.52
CA PHE A 93 -12.69 77.53 -35.17
C PHE A 93 -13.52 76.83 -34.08
N PRO A 94 -14.82 77.15 -33.91
CA PRO A 94 -15.64 76.57 -32.85
C PRO A 94 -16.08 75.14 -33.17
N SER A 95 -16.12 74.26 -32.17
CA SER A 95 -16.66 72.91 -32.35
C SER A 95 -18.14 72.94 -32.68
N CYS A 96 -18.58 72.11 -33.63
CA CYS A 96 -19.98 72.00 -34.01
C CYS A 96 -20.77 71.21 -32.94
N PRO A 97 -21.82 71.78 -32.31
CA PRO A 97 -22.56 71.09 -31.25
C PRO A 97 -23.23 69.80 -31.74
N ASP A 98 -23.11 68.73 -30.96
CA ASP A 98 -23.79 67.47 -31.23
C ASP A 98 -25.32 67.68 -31.29
N GLY A 99 -25.98 67.05 -32.27
CA GLY A 99 -27.40 67.25 -32.57
C GLY A 99 -27.75 68.52 -33.38
N SER A 100 -26.83 69.48 -33.57
CA SER A 100 -27.08 70.61 -34.48
C SER A 100 -26.94 70.22 -35.96
N GLU A 101 -27.58 70.95 -36.88
CA GLU A 101 -27.44 70.67 -38.32
C GLU A 101 -26.03 71.01 -38.84
N VAL A 102 -25.47 70.11 -39.66
CA VAL A 102 -24.18 70.28 -40.34
C VAL A 102 -24.14 71.57 -41.17
N SER A 103 -25.25 71.88 -41.86
CA SER A 103 -25.49 73.11 -42.66
C SER A 103 -25.13 74.40 -41.91
N ARG A 104 -25.48 74.47 -40.61
CA ARG A 104 -25.27 75.63 -39.75
C ARG A 104 -23.81 75.77 -39.33
N CYS A 105 -23.07 74.67 -39.26
CA CYS A 105 -21.64 74.65 -38.94
C CYS A 105 -20.76 74.88 -40.17
N THR A 106 -21.20 74.48 -41.37
CA THR A 106 -20.43 74.68 -42.62
C THR A 106 -20.70 76.01 -43.31
N GLY A 107 -21.94 76.53 -43.24
CA GLY A 107 -22.34 77.77 -43.93
C GLY A 107 -21.66 79.06 -43.45
N GLY A 108 -20.98 79.03 -42.31
CA GLY A 108 -20.20 80.15 -41.77
C GLY A 108 -18.68 79.99 -41.87
N MET A 109 -18.18 78.97 -42.57
CA MET A 109 -16.74 78.69 -42.71
C MET A 109 -16.03 79.71 -43.62
N ASP A 110 -14.77 80.01 -43.31
CA ASP A 110 -13.86 80.61 -44.29
C ASP A 110 -13.36 79.55 -45.29
N ALA A 111 -12.68 79.98 -46.36
CA ALA A 111 -12.19 79.05 -47.38
C ALA A 111 -11.16 78.04 -46.84
N VAL A 112 -10.45 78.36 -45.76
CA VAL A 112 -9.47 77.46 -45.13
C VAL A 112 -10.20 76.34 -44.36
N ALA A 113 -11.18 76.70 -43.53
CA ALA A 113 -11.98 75.75 -42.78
C ALA A 113 -12.86 74.88 -43.68
N PHE A 114 -13.46 75.46 -44.74
CA PHE A 114 -14.28 74.69 -45.69
C PHE A 114 -13.44 73.67 -46.48
N ASN A 115 -12.25 74.06 -46.96
CA ASN A 115 -11.36 73.14 -47.66
C ASN A 115 -10.88 72.00 -46.74
N ALA A 116 -10.48 72.32 -45.51
CA ALA A 116 -10.11 71.31 -44.51
C ALA A 116 -11.28 70.36 -44.20
N TYR A 117 -12.50 70.89 -44.07
CA TYR A 117 -13.71 70.09 -43.92
C TYR A 117 -13.95 69.14 -45.10
N THR A 118 -13.82 69.61 -46.34
CA THR A 118 -14.00 68.74 -47.51
C THR A 118 -12.95 67.63 -47.60
N GLU A 119 -11.69 67.91 -47.21
CA GLU A 119 -10.61 66.92 -47.19
C GLU A 119 -10.85 65.83 -46.14
N PHE A 120 -11.24 66.20 -44.91
CA PHE A 120 -11.57 65.20 -43.90
C PHE A 120 -12.85 64.43 -44.26
N PHE A 121 -13.84 65.09 -44.88
CA PHE A 121 -15.08 64.46 -45.32
C PHE A 121 -14.87 63.36 -46.36
N THR A 122 -14.06 63.60 -47.40
CA THR A 122 -13.73 62.57 -48.40
C THR A 122 -12.96 61.39 -47.78
N HIS A 123 -12.07 61.66 -46.82
CA HIS A 123 -11.19 60.64 -46.25
C HIS A 123 -11.76 59.86 -45.05
N THR A 124 -12.86 60.30 -44.42
CA THR A 124 -13.41 59.68 -43.18
C THR A 124 -13.58 58.15 -43.28
N HIS A 125 -14.13 57.62 -44.40
CA HIS A 125 -14.28 56.17 -44.59
C HIS A 125 -12.92 55.42 -44.57
N SER A 126 -11.90 55.98 -45.24
CA SER A 126 -10.56 55.37 -45.27
C SER A 126 -9.87 55.41 -43.92
N ILE A 127 -10.03 56.49 -43.16
CA ILE A 127 -9.54 56.64 -41.78
C ILE A 127 -10.20 55.60 -40.86
N CYS A 128 -11.53 55.45 -40.95
CA CYS A 128 -12.26 54.47 -40.15
C CYS A 128 -11.80 53.04 -40.41
N HIS A 129 -11.73 52.62 -41.68
CA HIS A 129 -11.30 51.25 -42.03
C HIS A 129 -9.85 50.96 -41.64
N PHE A 130 -8.94 51.94 -41.73
CA PHE A 130 -7.57 51.81 -41.24
C PHE A 130 -7.54 51.52 -39.73
N LEU A 131 -8.22 52.34 -38.92
CA LEU A 131 -8.28 52.19 -37.46
C LEU A 131 -8.97 50.90 -37.02
N GLN A 132 -10.02 50.47 -37.73
CA GLN A 132 -10.67 49.18 -37.49
C GLN A 132 -9.72 48.01 -37.77
N SER A 133 -8.88 48.11 -38.80
CA SER A 133 -7.89 47.08 -39.17
C SER A 133 -6.73 47.02 -38.16
N ASP A 134 -6.21 48.18 -37.74
CA ASP A 134 -5.14 48.29 -36.72
C ASP A 134 -5.59 47.73 -35.36
N ALA A 135 -6.77 48.15 -34.88
CA ALA A 135 -7.36 47.64 -33.65
C ALA A 135 -7.71 46.13 -33.72
N TRP A 136 -8.03 45.61 -34.90
CA TRP A 136 -8.20 44.16 -35.11
C TRP A 136 -6.85 43.42 -35.09
N GLN A 137 -5.85 43.93 -35.80
CA GLN A 137 -4.50 43.35 -35.88
C GLN A 137 -3.86 43.25 -34.48
N SER A 138 -3.88 44.33 -33.70
CA SER A 138 -3.38 44.36 -32.32
C SER A 138 -4.07 43.34 -31.40
N ARG A 139 -5.40 43.17 -31.54
CA ARG A 139 -6.16 42.15 -30.82
C ARG A 139 -5.82 40.73 -31.30
N ALA A 140 -5.62 40.53 -32.60
CA ALA A 140 -5.25 39.25 -33.18
C ALA A 140 -3.84 38.82 -32.73
N GLU A 141 -2.86 39.72 -32.74
CA GLU A 141 -1.49 39.47 -32.28
C GLU A 141 -1.44 39.11 -30.78
N ASN A 142 -2.13 39.87 -29.92
CA ASN A 142 -2.25 39.54 -28.49
C ASN A 142 -2.94 38.18 -28.27
N THR A 143 -4.03 37.90 -29.02
CA THR A 143 -4.72 36.60 -28.94
C THR A 143 -3.81 35.45 -29.40
N MET A 144 -3.05 35.64 -30.48
CA MET A 144 -2.09 34.66 -31.00
C MET A 144 -0.95 34.41 -30.01
N HIS A 145 -0.39 35.45 -29.38
CA HIS A 145 0.62 35.32 -28.33
C HIS A 145 0.09 34.47 -27.17
N ARG A 146 -1.08 34.83 -26.63
CA ARG A 146 -1.70 34.11 -25.51
C ARG A 146 -2.08 32.67 -25.85
N LEU A 147 -2.51 32.40 -27.08
CA LEU A 147 -2.78 31.03 -27.56
C LEU A 147 -1.48 30.23 -27.70
N THR A 148 -0.41 30.82 -28.22
CA THR A 148 0.91 30.16 -28.35
C THR A 148 1.50 29.86 -26.97
N GLU A 149 1.49 30.84 -26.07
CA GLU A 149 1.93 30.74 -24.68
C GLU A 149 1.14 29.67 -23.90
N SER A 150 -0.20 29.69 -23.99
CA SER A 150 -1.04 28.66 -23.37
C SER A 150 -0.85 27.28 -23.99
N SER A 151 -0.55 27.18 -25.29
CA SER A 151 -0.29 25.90 -25.96
C SER A 151 1.06 25.31 -25.56
N ALA A 152 2.09 26.15 -25.41
CA ALA A 152 3.38 25.75 -24.88
C ALA A 152 3.25 25.23 -23.43
N GLY A 153 2.57 25.98 -22.55
CA GLY A 153 2.33 25.54 -21.18
C GLY A 153 1.53 24.23 -21.06
N VAL A 154 0.54 24.00 -21.94
CA VAL A 154 -0.18 22.72 -22.01
C VAL A 154 0.73 21.59 -22.51
N ALA A 155 1.61 21.85 -23.48
CA ALA A 155 2.57 20.85 -23.97
C ALA A 155 3.62 20.47 -22.89
N GLU A 156 4.14 21.45 -22.16
CA GLU A 156 5.04 21.24 -21.01
C GLU A 156 4.34 20.45 -19.90
N GLN A 157 3.10 20.80 -19.56
CA GLN A 157 2.31 20.07 -18.57
C GLN A 157 2.04 18.62 -19.00
N LEU A 158 1.74 18.36 -20.28
CA LEU A 158 1.59 17.00 -20.81
C LEU A 158 2.91 16.21 -20.75
N GLN A 159 4.03 16.85 -21.07
CA GLN A 159 5.35 16.20 -21.02
C GLN A 159 5.76 15.86 -19.57
N SER A 160 5.52 16.75 -18.61
CA SER A 160 5.72 16.49 -17.18
C SER A 160 4.80 15.38 -16.68
N THR A 161 3.51 15.41 -17.06
CA THR A 161 2.54 14.35 -16.73
C THR A 161 2.98 13.00 -17.30
N ARG A 162 3.53 12.97 -18.51
CA ARG A 162 4.10 11.76 -19.13
C ARG A 162 5.30 11.24 -18.34
N GLN A 163 6.21 12.11 -17.88
CA GLN A 163 7.37 11.71 -17.08
C GLN A 163 6.94 11.07 -15.76
N MET A 164 6.07 11.73 -15.00
CA MET A 164 5.52 11.17 -13.75
C MET A 164 4.76 9.84 -13.98
N ALA A 165 4.07 9.68 -15.11
CA ALA A 165 3.41 8.43 -15.46
C ALA A 165 4.41 7.30 -15.80
N GLN A 166 5.56 7.63 -16.38
CA GLN A 166 6.64 6.64 -16.63
C GLN A 166 7.32 6.23 -15.31
N GLU A 167 7.65 7.19 -14.44
CA GLU A 167 8.20 6.93 -13.09
C GLU A 167 7.25 6.07 -12.24
N LEU A 168 5.93 6.33 -12.32
CA LEU A 168 4.92 5.54 -11.62
C LEU A 168 4.83 4.09 -12.13
N ILE A 169 4.98 3.87 -13.45
CA ILE A 169 4.99 2.52 -14.04
C ILE A 169 6.26 1.76 -13.61
N GLU A 170 7.41 2.45 -13.54
CA GLU A 170 8.67 1.87 -13.10
C GLU A 170 8.59 1.44 -11.63
N ALA A 171 8.19 2.34 -10.73
CA ALA A 171 7.97 2.05 -9.31
C ALA A 171 6.88 0.98 -9.07
N GLN A 172 5.83 0.93 -9.90
CA GLN A 172 4.83 -0.13 -9.84
C GLN A 172 5.41 -1.50 -10.25
N SER A 173 6.35 -1.54 -11.21
CA SER A 173 6.98 -2.78 -11.62
C SER A 173 7.96 -3.32 -10.56
N GLU A 174 8.73 -2.44 -9.90
CA GLU A 174 9.54 -2.79 -8.74
C GLU A 174 8.68 -3.32 -7.58
N ALA A 175 7.56 -2.65 -7.27
CA ALA A 175 6.64 -3.08 -6.21
C ALA A 175 5.99 -4.44 -6.51
N LEU A 176 5.66 -4.73 -7.76
CA LEU A 176 5.15 -6.05 -8.19
C LEU A 176 6.23 -7.14 -8.09
N GLN A 177 7.48 -6.82 -8.43
CA GLN A 177 8.60 -7.76 -8.27
C GLN A 177 8.83 -8.09 -6.79
N ALA A 178 8.81 -7.09 -5.90
CA ALA A 178 8.92 -7.30 -4.45
C ALA A 178 7.74 -8.12 -3.89
N GLN A 179 6.51 -7.90 -4.37
CA GLN A 179 5.36 -8.73 -4.00
C GLN A 179 5.52 -10.19 -4.45
N GLN A 180 6.04 -10.43 -5.66
CA GLN A 180 6.30 -11.79 -6.14
C GLN A 180 7.39 -12.50 -5.33
N GLU A 181 8.44 -11.78 -4.91
CA GLU A 181 9.47 -12.32 -4.01
C GLU A 181 8.88 -12.69 -2.64
N ILE A 182 8.05 -11.82 -2.06
CA ILE A 182 7.35 -12.10 -0.79
C ILE A 182 6.42 -13.32 -0.91
N LEU A 183 5.71 -13.49 -2.03
CA LEU A 183 4.86 -14.66 -2.27
C LEU A 183 5.68 -15.95 -2.41
N ASN A 184 6.81 -15.91 -3.13
CA ASN A 184 7.71 -17.07 -3.27
C ASN A 184 8.29 -17.48 -1.91
N ASN A 185 8.81 -16.52 -1.15
CA ASN A 185 9.40 -16.75 0.18
C ASN A 185 8.34 -17.23 1.19
N GLY A 186 7.10 -16.74 1.07
CA GLY A 186 5.95 -17.20 1.86
C GLY A 186 5.57 -18.64 1.57
N GLU A 187 5.60 -19.07 0.31
CA GLU A 187 5.34 -20.47 -0.09
C GLU A 187 6.47 -21.41 0.36
N GLU A 188 7.74 -20.99 0.26
CA GLU A 188 8.88 -21.75 0.80
C GLU A 188 8.77 -21.92 2.32
N LEU A 189 8.42 -20.85 3.04
CA LEU A 189 8.18 -20.90 4.48
C LEU A 189 6.99 -21.81 4.83
N ARG A 190 5.90 -21.75 4.06
CA ARG A 190 4.71 -22.60 4.24
C ARG A 190 5.07 -24.09 4.08
N VAL A 191 5.85 -24.44 3.06
CA VAL A 191 6.37 -25.81 2.85
C VAL A 191 7.29 -26.23 4.01
N THR A 192 8.20 -25.35 4.43
CA THR A 192 9.14 -25.62 5.53
C THR A 192 8.44 -25.83 6.88
N LEU A 193 7.41 -25.04 7.18
CA LEU A 193 6.56 -25.20 8.37
C LEU A 193 5.73 -26.50 8.29
N GLN A 194 5.21 -26.85 7.12
CA GLN A 194 4.45 -28.09 6.90
C GLN A 194 5.32 -29.33 7.14
N ASP A 195 6.53 -29.37 6.59
CA ASP A 195 7.49 -30.46 6.79
C ASP A 195 7.96 -30.52 8.26
N SER A 196 8.33 -29.39 8.86
CA SER A 196 8.69 -29.32 10.29
C SER A 196 7.59 -29.83 11.21
N THR A 197 6.33 -29.48 10.92
CA THR A 197 5.15 -29.94 11.68
C THR A 197 4.92 -31.44 11.49
N GLN A 198 5.18 -31.98 10.29
CA GLN A 198 5.09 -33.41 10.01
C GLN A 198 6.23 -34.20 10.70
N GLY A 199 7.44 -33.64 10.74
CA GLY A 199 8.59 -34.18 11.49
C GLY A 199 8.36 -34.20 13.00
N LEU A 200 7.79 -33.15 13.59
CA LEU A 200 7.40 -33.16 15.00
C LEU A 200 6.34 -34.22 15.31
N ARG A 201 5.38 -34.43 14.39
CA ARG A 201 4.36 -35.49 14.52
C ARG A 201 4.96 -36.90 14.41
N SER A 202 5.95 -37.13 13.53
CA SER A 202 6.61 -38.44 13.42
C SER A 202 7.49 -38.75 14.64
N VAL A 203 8.30 -37.79 15.09
CA VAL A 203 9.14 -37.93 16.32
C VAL A 203 8.27 -38.17 17.57
N PHE A 204 7.13 -37.48 17.69
CA PHE A 204 6.19 -37.75 18.78
C PHE A 204 5.57 -39.15 18.70
N SER A 205 5.22 -39.61 17.50
CA SER A 205 4.71 -40.98 17.27
C SER A 205 5.73 -42.04 17.69
N GLU A 206 6.98 -41.89 17.26
CA GLU A 206 8.11 -42.78 17.59
C GLU A 206 8.42 -42.78 19.10
N LEU A 207 8.45 -41.61 19.74
CA LEU A 207 8.59 -41.51 21.19
C LEU A 207 7.45 -42.25 21.92
N SER A 208 6.23 -42.20 21.38
CA SER A 208 5.07 -42.89 21.96
C SER A 208 5.12 -44.41 21.81
N SER A 209 5.67 -44.95 20.71
CA SER A 209 5.87 -46.38 20.55
C SER A 209 7.02 -46.89 21.42
N VAL A 210 8.16 -46.19 21.43
CA VAL A 210 9.30 -46.51 22.31
C VAL A 210 8.90 -46.48 23.79
N SER A 211 8.11 -45.49 24.23
CA SER A 211 7.58 -45.44 25.60
C SER A 211 6.67 -46.63 25.93
N ARG A 212 5.89 -47.15 24.97
CA ARG A 212 5.05 -48.34 25.19
C ARG A 212 5.88 -49.61 25.30
N GLU A 213 6.87 -49.79 24.44
CA GLU A 213 7.78 -50.96 24.49
C GLU A 213 8.61 -50.97 25.78
N GLN A 214 9.17 -49.82 26.17
CA GLN A 214 9.85 -49.67 27.47
C GLN A 214 8.92 -50.00 28.64
N GLN A 215 7.66 -49.54 28.63
CA GLN A 215 6.72 -49.83 29.72
C GLN A 215 6.36 -51.33 29.80
N VAL A 216 6.28 -52.04 28.67
CA VAL A 216 6.10 -53.50 28.64
C VAL A 216 7.34 -54.20 29.21
N ALA A 217 8.54 -53.88 28.73
CA ALA A 217 9.79 -54.48 29.20
C ALA A 217 10.03 -54.25 30.70
N LEU A 218 9.80 -53.02 31.18
CA LEU A 218 9.87 -52.68 32.61
C LEU A 218 8.82 -53.47 33.42
N SER A 219 7.61 -53.68 32.90
CA SER A 219 6.58 -54.45 33.61
C SER A 219 6.97 -55.92 33.80
N GLU A 220 7.65 -56.55 32.83
CA GLU A 220 8.16 -57.91 33.02
C GLU A 220 9.33 -57.95 34.02
N LEU A 221 10.26 -57.00 33.93
CA LEU A 221 11.37 -56.89 34.89
C LEU A 221 10.87 -56.71 36.33
N PHE A 222 9.91 -55.80 36.55
CA PHE A 222 9.27 -55.63 37.86
C PHE A 222 8.54 -56.89 38.32
N ASN A 223 7.88 -57.62 37.42
CA ASN A 223 7.21 -58.89 37.78
C ASN A 223 8.22 -59.96 38.21
N ARG A 224 9.34 -60.13 37.49
CA ARG A 224 10.40 -61.08 37.87
C ARG A 224 11.09 -60.69 39.20
N VAL A 225 11.32 -59.40 39.44
CA VAL A 225 11.85 -58.90 40.73
C VAL A 225 10.84 -59.14 41.86
N SER A 226 9.56 -58.86 41.64
CA SER A 226 8.49 -59.10 42.63
C SER A 226 8.34 -60.58 42.97
N PHE A 227 8.52 -61.47 41.99
CA PHE A 227 8.51 -62.93 42.20
C PHE A 227 9.72 -63.40 43.01
N LEU A 228 10.93 -62.94 42.68
CA LEU A 228 12.13 -63.24 43.47
C LEU A 228 12.02 -62.72 44.89
N GLN A 229 11.49 -61.50 45.08
CA GLN A 229 11.28 -60.92 46.41
C GLN A 229 10.25 -61.69 47.23
N SER A 230 9.12 -62.11 46.64
CA SER A 230 8.12 -62.91 47.36
C SER A 230 8.61 -64.32 47.67
N PHE A 231 9.38 -64.95 46.77
CA PHE A 231 10.02 -66.25 47.02
C PHE A 231 11.04 -66.18 48.16
N LEU A 232 11.96 -65.21 48.14
CA LEU A 232 12.95 -65.02 49.19
C LEU A 232 12.32 -64.70 50.56
N LEU A 233 11.24 -63.90 50.59
CA LEU A 233 10.49 -63.63 51.83
C LEU A 233 9.75 -64.89 52.33
N MET A 234 9.20 -65.71 51.44
CA MET A 234 8.54 -66.97 51.79
C MET A 234 9.55 -67.98 52.39
N GLU A 235 10.70 -68.20 51.75
CA GLU A 235 11.73 -69.11 52.27
C GLU A 235 12.38 -68.58 53.55
N ALA A 236 12.67 -67.28 53.65
CA ALA A 236 13.20 -66.71 54.89
C ALA A 236 12.22 -66.89 56.08
N HIS A 237 10.92 -66.76 55.83
CA HIS A 237 9.89 -66.94 56.87
C HIS A 237 9.63 -68.42 57.19
N SER A 238 9.78 -69.34 56.23
CA SER A 238 9.65 -70.78 56.49
C SER A 238 10.87 -71.33 57.24
N LEU A 239 12.09 -70.92 56.86
CA LEU A 239 13.34 -71.27 57.53
C LEU A 239 13.37 -70.72 58.97
N SER A 240 13.05 -69.44 59.18
CA SER A 240 13.05 -68.86 60.53
C SER A 240 12.02 -69.52 61.45
N SER A 241 10.82 -69.82 60.93
CA SER A 241 9.78 -70.55 61.66
C SER A 241 10.22 -71.99 61.98
N CYS A 242 10.86 -72.69 61.03
CA CYS A 242 11.40 -74.03 61.24
C CYS A 242 12.47 -74.04 62.34
N CYS A 243 13.47 -73.14 62.27
CA CYS A 243 14.51 -73.00 63.29
C CYS A 243 13.94 -72.65 64.68
N TYR A 244 12.95 -71.76 64.75
CA TYR A 244 12.28 -71.40 66.00
C TYR A 244 11.53 -72.60 66.63
N ASN A 245 10.77 -73.35 65.83
CA ASN A 245 10.09 -74.55 66.30
C ASN A 245 11.06 -75.67 66.69
N ALA A 246 12.16 -75.85 65.96
CA ALA A 246 13.22 -76.79 66.33
C ALA A 246 13.89 -76.40 67.67
N ALA A 247 14.18 -75.12 67.89
CA ALA A 247 14.69 -74.61 69.16
C ALA A 247 13.70 -74.81 70.33
N ALA A 248 12.39 -74.59 70.10
CA ALA A 248 11.34 -74.88 71.07
C ALA A 248 11.22 -76.38 71.40
N LEU A 249 11.42 -77.26 70.42
CA LEU A 249 11.46 -78.71 70.64
C LEU A 249 12.71 -79.15 71.39
N CYS A 250 13.89 -78.63 71.06
CA CYS A 250 15.13 -78.91 71.78
C CYS A 250 15.08 -78.43 73.24
N THR A 251 14.62 -77.20 73.48
CA THR A 251 14.49 -76.66 74.85
C THR A 251 13.45 -77.41 75.68
N SER A 252 12.28 -77.74 75.11
CA SER A 252 11.28 -78.55 75.82
C SER A 252 11.73 -80.01 76.04
N PHE A 253 12.54 -80.60 75.15
CA PHE A 253 13.16 -81.91 75.38
C PHE A 253 14.18 -81.86 76.53
N LEU A 254 15.07 -80.86 76.55
CA LEU A 254 16.04 -80.66 77.64
C LEU A 254 15.35 -80.43 79.00
N LEU A 255 14.30 -79.63 79.04
CA LEU A 255 13.46 -79.43 80.23
C LEU A 255 12.67 -80.68 80.66
N THR A 256 12.52 -81.67 79.77
CA THR A 256 11.84 -82.95 80.06
C THR A 256 12.83 -84.03 80.48
N SER A 257 14.09 -83.99 80.00
CA SER A 257 15.12 -85.00 80.33
C SER A 257 15.79 -84.78 81.70
N THR A 258 15.63 -83.60 82.31
CA THR A 258 16.09 -83.33 83.69
C THR A 258 15.26 -84.12 84.72
N GLN A 259 15.68 -85.35 85.00
CA GLN A 259 15.00 -86.28 85.89
C GLN A 259 15.05 -85.85 87.36
N ARG A 260 13.97 -85.23 87.87
CA ARG A 260 13.74 -85.08 89.32
C ARG A 260 12.28 -85.29 89.71
N SER A 261 12.07 -85.91 90.87
CA SER A 261 10.86 -86.66 91.18
C SER A 261 9.70 -85.83 91.77
N SER A 262 8.57 -85.78 91.07
CA SER A 262 7.22 -85.85 91.69
C SER A 262 6.13 -86.12 90.63
N ARG A 263 5.01 -86.74 91.03
CA ARG A 263 3.87 -87.00 90.13
C ARG A 263 3.13 -85.73 89.71
N LEU A 264 3.16 -84.68 90.55
CA LEU A 264 2.55 -83.37 90.25
C LEU A 264 3.28 -82.63 89.13
N LEU A 265 4.63 -82.63 89.13
CA LEU A 265 5.43 -82.05 88.05
C LEU A 265 5.12 -82.69 86.69
N ALA A 266 4.97 -84.01 86.63
CA ALA A 266 4.62 -84.72 85.38
C ALA A 266 3.25 -84.27 84.82
N ALA A 267 2.24 -84.10 85.68
CA ALA A 267 0.93 -83.59 85.28
C ALA A 267 1.00 -82.12 84.80
N TYR A 268 1.79 -81.28 85.49
CA TYR A 268 1.96 -79.86 85.16
C TYR A 268 2.71 -79.68 83.83
N VAL A 269 3.76 -80.47 83.58
CA VAL A 269 4.47 -80.54 82.29
C VAL A 269 3.54 -81.05 81.18
N GLY A 270 2.67 -82.02 81.47
CA GLY A 270 1.64 -82.48 80.53
C GLY A 270 0.64 -81.38 80.13
N MET A 271 0.18 -80.58 81.09
CA MET A 271 -0.67 -79.40 80.84
C MET A 271 0.07 -78.31 80.07
N LEU A 272 1.30 -77.96 80.44
CA LEU A 272 2.14 -77.01 79.71
C LEU A 272 2.36 -77.45 78.25
N ARG A 273 2.61 -78.73 78.00
CA ARG A 273 2.80 -79.26 76.64
C ARG A 273 1.52 -79.15 75.79
N ARG A 274 0.34 -79.36 76.38
CA ARG A 274 -0.95 -79.13 75.72
C ARG A 274 -1.22 -77.64 75.47
N LEU A 275 -0.91 -76.77 76.43
CA LEU A 275 -1.04 -75.32 76.30
C LEU A 275 -0.15 -74.78 75.17
N MET A 276 1.13 -75.20 75.13
CA MET A 276 2.06 -74.81 74.06
C MET A 276 1.63 -75.32 72.69
N LEU A 277 1.04 -76.53 72.60
CA LEU A 277 0.43 -77.03 71.36
C LEU A 277 -0.75 -76.16 70.91
N CYS A 278 -1.67 -75.80 71.82
CA CYS A 278 -2.78 -74.90 71.49
C CYS A 278 -2.29 -73.51 71.06
N VAL A 279 -1.32 -72.91 71.76
CA VAL A 279 -0.74 -71.62 71.40
C VAL A 279 -0.07 -71.70 70.02
N GLY A 280 0.71 -72.75 69.73
CA GLY A 280 1.30 -72.97 68.41
C GLY A 280 0.26 -73.10 67.29
N LEU A 281 -0.84 -73.81 67.55
CA LEU A 281 -1.95 -73.95 66.60
C LEU A 281 -2.68 -72.62 66.36
N CYS A 282 -2.90 -71.82 67.41
CA CYS A 282 -3.47 -70.48 67.29
C CYS A 282 -2.54 -69.51 66.55
N VAL A 283 -1.22 -69.59 66.75
CA VAL A 283 -0.24 -68.77 66.01
C VAL A 283 -0.17 -69.19 64.53
N LEU A 284 -0.22 -70.49 64.23
CA LEU A 284 -0.32 -70.99 62.84
C LEU A 284 -1.60 -70.50 62.16
N LEU A 285 -2.76 -70.61 62.81
CA LEU A 285 -4.02 -70.11 62.27
C LEU A 285 -3.99 -68.59 62.08
N TYR A 286 -3.42 -67.83 63.03
CA TYR A 286 -3.25 -66.38 62.89
C TYR A 286 -2.33 -66.03 61.71
N ALA A 287 -1.22 -66.75 61.52
CA ALA A 287 -0.31 -66.56 60.39
C ALA A 287 -0.99 -66.87 59.05
N CYS A 288 -1.74 -67.96 58.94
CA CYS A 288 -2.52 -68.30 57.75
C CYS A 288 -3.59 -67.24 57.42
N VAL A 289 -4.25 -66.67 58.43
CA VAL A 289 -5.24 -65.58 58.25
C VAL A 289 -4.58 -64.21 57.99
N ARG A 290 -3.33 -64.02 58.41
CA ARG A 290 -2.54 -62.80 58.17
C ARG A 290 -1.71 -62.81 56.89
N TYR A 291 -1.53 -63.96 56.24
CA TYR A 291 -0.85 -64.05 54.94
C TYR A 291 -1.64 -63.25 53.89
N ARG A 292 -1.20 -62.01 53.64
CA ARG A 292 -1.88 -61.04 52.79
C ARG A 292 -1.16 -60.96 51.46
N ASP A 293 -1.89 -61.18 50.38
CA ASP A 293 -1.32 -61.43 49.06
C ASP A 293 -0.53 -60.22 48.50
N PRO A 294 0.81 -60.33 48.33
CA PRO A 294 1.62 -59.22 47.85
C PRO A 294 1.35 -58.89 46.38
N VAL A 295 0.79 -59.83 45.60
CA VAL A 295 0.46 -59.64 44.18
C VAL A 295 -0.54 -58.50 43.98
N GLN A 296 -1.41 -58.24 44.98
CA GLN A 296 -2.45 -57.22 44.84
C GLN A 296 -1.90 -55.77 44.94
N GLN A 297 -0.72 -55.56 45.56
CA GLN A 297 -0.11 -54.22 45.65
C GLN A 297 0.65 -53.82 44.39
N SER A 298 1.37 -54.75 43.75
CA SER A 298 2.06 -54.48 42.47
C SER A 298 1.06 -54.21 41.33
N LEU A 299 -0.10 -54.89 41.35
CA LEU A 299 -1.18 -54.67 40.40
C LEU A 299 -1.78 -53.24 40.51
N GLN A 300 -1.91 -52.70 41.73
CA GLN A 300 -2.36 -51.32 41.95
C GLN A 300 -1.35 -50.29 41.40
N LEU A 301 -0.04 -50.49 41.58
CA LEU A 301 0.98 -49.61 41.02
C LEU A 301 0.97 -49.60 39.48
N LEU A 302 0.80 -50.77 38.84
CA LEU A 302 0.67 -50.88 37.39
C LEU A 302 -0.61 -50.20 36.85
N GLN A 303 -1.73 -50.28 37.59
CA GLN A 303 -2.95 -49.52 37.27
C GLN A 303 -2.71 -48.01 37.37
N GLN A 304 -2.07 -47.53 38.44
CA GLN A 304 -1.80 -46.11 38.65
C GLN A 304 -0.89 -45.52 37.57
N LEU A 305 0.15 -46.24 37.13
CA LEU A 305 1.01 -45.81 36.01
C LEU A 305 0.24 -45.72 34.68
N ARG A 306 -0.66 -46.68 34.43
CA ARG A 306 -1.51 -46.71 33.22
C ARG A 306 -2.52 -45.56 33.20
N GLU A 307 -3.06 -45.21 34.36
CA GLU A 307 -3.95 -44.07 34.57
C GLU A 307 -3.24 -42.74 34.29
N THR A 308 -2.00 -42.55 34.78
CA THR A 308 -1.21 -41.34 34.50
C THR A 308 -0.84 -41.18 33.02
N GLN A 309 -0.44 -42.27 32.35
CA GLN A 309 -0.16 -42.28 30.90
C GLN A 309 -1.39 -41.83 30.09
N ARG A 310 -2.58 -42.38 30.43
CA ARG A 310 -3.84 -42.03 29.76
C ARG A 310 -4.19 -40.54 29.88
N ARG A 311 -4.09 -39.98 31.08
CA ARG A 311 -4.39 -38.55 31.34
C ARG A 311 -3.45 -37.61 30.59
N LEU A 312 -2.17 -37.97 30.46
CA LEU A 312 -1.20 -37.20 29.68
C LEU A 312 -1.56 -37.18 28.19
N GLN A 313 -1.98 -38.34 27.66
CA GLN A 313 -2.39 -38.48 26.26
C GLN A 313 -3.70 -37.73 25.94
N GLU A 314 -4.66 -37.69 26.87
CA GLU A 314 -5.88 -36.87 26.75
C GLU A 314 -5.58 -35.35 26.79
N ALA A 315 -4.62 -34.90 27.61
CA ALA A 315 -4.21 -33.49 27.66
C ALA A 315 -3.55 -33.04 26.35
N LEU A 316 -2.68 -33.88 25.77
CA LEU A 316 -2.06 -33.62 24.47
C LEU A 316 -3.06 -33.64 23.31
N HIS A 317 -4.09 -34.49 23.34
CA HIS A 317 -5.14 -34.48 22.31
C HIS A 317 -5.92 -33.16 22.32
N ARG A 318 -6.30 -32.65 23.51
CA ARG A 318 -6.97 -31.34 23.63
C ARG A 318 -6.07 -30.19 23.18
N ALA A 319 -4.77 -30.22 23.49
CA ALA A 319 -3.83 -29.23 22.97
C ALA A 319 -3.73 -29.25 21.43
N GLY A 320 -3.80 -30.44 20.83
CA GLY A 320 -3.90 -30.60 19.37
C GLY A 320 -5.23 -30.06 18.79
N GLU A 321 -6.35 -30.25 19.48
CA GLU A 321 -7.65 -29.71 19.09
C GLU A 321 -7.69 -28.18 19.19
N PHE A 322 -7.08 -27.58 20.21
CA PHE A 322 -6.92 -26.12 20.30
C PHE A 322 -6.05 -25.57 19.17
N GLY A 323 -4.89 -26.18 18.89
CA GLY A 323 -4.03 -25.77 17.78
C GLY A 323 -4.67 -25.94 16.39
N LEU A 324 -5.57 -26.92 16.23
CA LEU A 324 -6.38 -27.06 15.01
C LEU A 324 -7.56 -26.08 14.94
N HIS A 325 -8.06 -25.59 16.08
CA HIS A 325 -9.03 -24.50 16.10
C HIS A 325 -8.40 -23.14 15.76
N GLU A 326 -7.13 -22.93 16.10
CA GLU A 326 -6.38 -21.70 15.76
C GLU A 326 -6.08 -21.60 14.24
N GLU A 327 -5.86 -22.74 13.56
CA GLU A 327 -5.83 -22.86 12.08
C GLU A 327 -7.23 -22.87 11.42
N ALA A 328 -8.31 -22.96 12.20
CA ALA A 328 -9.68 -23.12 11.69
C ALA A 328 -10.64 -21.97 12.04
N GLU A 329 -10.11 -20.79 12.39
CA GLU A 329 -10.90 -19.55 12.31
C GLU A 329 -10.71 -18.91 10.92
N PRO A 330 -11.66 -19.06 9.97
CA PRO A 330 -11.54 -18.39 8.67
C PRO A 330 -11.66 -16.88 8.85
N ALA A 331 -10.75 -16.12 8.21
CA ALA A 331 -10.70 -14.66 8.27
C ALA A 331 -12.03 -14.00 7.80
N SER A 332 -12.95 -13.80 8.75
CA SER A 332 -14.34 -13.43 8.49
C SER A 332 -14.94 -12.45 9.51
N GLN A 333 -14.19 -12.09 10.57
CA GLN A 333 -14.61 -11.10 11.58
C GLN A 333 -13.63 -9.92 11.74
N LEU A 334 -13.28 -9.24 10.65
CA LEU A 334 -12.54 -7.96 10.74
C LEU A 334 -12.82 -6.93 9.62
N VAL A 335 -14.01 -6.98 9.00
CA VAL A 335 -14.49 -5.90 8.09
C VAL A 335 -15.96 -5.49 8.34
N GLU A 336 -16.40 -5.44 9.60
CA GLU A 336 -17.55 -4.62 10.01
C GLU A 336 -17.09 -3.31 10.65
N GLY A 337 -16.43 -2.48 9.83
CA GLY A 337 -15.82 -1.22 10.29
C GLY A 337 -15.62 -0.21 9.16
N THR A 338 -16.65 0.59 8.88
CA THR A 338 -16.64 1.82 8.05
C THR A 338 -16.16 1.71 6.58
N GLY A 339 -17.05 1.99 5.61
CA GLY A 339 -16.63 2.35 4.25
C GLY A 339 -17.67 2.18 3.13
N THR A 340 -18.31 1.01 3.05
CA THR A 340 -19.00 0.54 1.83
C THR A 340 -20.28 1.32 1.45
N ALA A 341 -21.03 1.83 2.44
CA ALA A 341 -22.26 2.59 2.19
C ALA A 341 -22.04 3.89 1.39
N ALA A 342 -20.88 4.56 1.58
CA ALA A 342 -20.55 5.78 0.86
C ALA A 342 -20.19 5.51 -0.61
N GLN A 343 -19.42 4.45 -0.88
CA GLN A 343 -18.95 4.13 -2.24
C GLN A 343 -20.09 3.67 -3.16
N LEU A 344 -21.06 2.88 -2.66
CA LEU A 344 -22.26 2.56 -3.47
C LEU A 344 -23.07 3.82 -3.81
N SER A 345 -23.16 4.80 -2.89
CA SER A 345 -23.83 6.08 -3.16
C SER A 345 -23.16 6.84 -4.31
N VAL A 346 -21.82 6.91 -4.33
CA VAL A 346 -21.06 7.55 -5.40
C VAL A 346 -21.29 6.84 -6.74
N CYS A 347 -21.14 5.51 -6.82
CA CYS A 347 -21.38 4.76 -8.06
C CYS A 347 -22.82 4.89 -8.56
N LEU A 348 -23.82 4.86 -7.67
CA LEU A 348 -25.23 5.10 -8.04
C LEU A 348 -25.49 6.54 -8.49
N SER A 349 -24.78 7.54 -7.95
CA SER A 349 -24.89 8.93 -8.40
C SER A 349 -24.27 9.14 -9.79
N VAL A 350 -23.10 8.55 -10.07
CA VAL A 350 -22.43 8.63 -11.38
C VAL A 350 -23.26 7.92 -12.46
N CYS A 351 -23.73 6.70 -12.20
CA CYS A 351 -24.63 5.99 -13.12
C CYS A 351 -25.98 6.71 -13.34
N ARG A 352 -26.44 7.51 -12.38
CA ARG A 352 -27.67 8.32 -12.50
C ARG A 352 -27.42 9.67 -13.18
N ALA A 353 -26.19 10.19 -13.18
CA ALA A 353 -25.77 11.34 -13.96
C ALA A 353 -25.60 10.99 -15.45
N SER A 354 -24.83 9.94 -15.75
CA SER A 354 -24.62 9.48 -17.13
C SER A 354 -25.94 9.12 -17.85
N ARG A 355 -26.91 8.53 -17.12
CA ARG A 355 -28.27 8.25 -17.66
C ARG A 355 -29.17 9.49 -17.81
N ARG A 356 -28.72 10.70 -17.42
CA ARG A 356 -29.41 11.96 -17.75
C ARG A 356 -28.82 12.63 -18.99
N GLU A 357 -27.53 12.53 -19.22
CA GLU A 357 -26.86 13.09 -20.39
C GLU A 357 -27.18 12.32 -21.69
N THR A 358 -27.55 11.04 -21.59
CA THR A 358 -28.00 10.21 -22.72
C THR A 358 -29.52 10.21 -22.92
N GLY A 359 -30.22 11.24 -22.44
CA GLY A 359 -31.69 11.24 -22.25
C GLY A 359 -32.48 12.37 -22.91
N ASP A 360 -31.87 13.21 -23.76
CA ASP A 360 -32.54 14.37 -24.39
C ASP A 360 -32.05 14.67 -25.82
N ASP A 361 -32.08 13.66 -26.70
CA ASP A 361 -32.11 13.91 -28.16
C ASP A 361 -32.93 12.83 -28.90
N SER A 362 -34.26 12.91 -28.75
CA SER A 362 -35.23 12.04 -29.45
C SER A 362 -36.60 12.73 -29.51
N GLY A 363 -36.64 13.96 -30.05
CA GLY A 363 -37.83 14.81 -29.85
C GLY A 363 -38.09 16.00 -30.78
N LYS A 364 -37.46 16.12 -31.96
CA LYS A 364 -37.92 17.01 -33.07
C LYS A 364 -37.29 16.65 -34.42
N VAL A 365 -38.08 16.03 -35.30
CA VAL A 365 -37.86 16.05 -36.75
C VAL A 365 -39.19 16.44 -37.40
N TRP A 366 -39.26 17.69 -37.86
CA TRP A 366 -40.27 18.28 -38.76
C TRP A 366 -39.63 19.50 -39.43
#